data_AF-A0A3N6MR02-F1
#
_entry.id   AF-A0A3N6MR02-F1
#
_cell.length_a   1.000
_cell.length_b   1.000
_cell.length_c   1.000
_cell.angle_alpha   90.00
_cell.angle_beta   90.00
_cell.angle_gamma   90.00
#
_symmetry.space_group_name_H-M   'P 1'
#
loop_
_entity.id
_entity.type
_entity.pdbx_description
1 polymer ?
#
loop_
_entity_poly.entity_id
_entity_poly.type
_entity_poly.pdbx_seq_one_letter_code
_entity_poly.pdbx_strand_id
1 'polypeptide(L)'
;HHIAPGKKQWSWGHSEFGQAWDKSLTDNNGPYIELMTGIFADNQPDFTWLDAYEEKRFEQYFLPYHSLGMVQNASRDAVIKLQRSERGIEWGLYAISPLNGYRLAIREIGKCNALLDDAVALTPATAIQGVLHGIN
;
A
#
# COMPACT_ATOMS: atom_id res chain seq x y z
N HIS A 1 9.42 -18.30 -1.80
CA HIS A 1 8.66 -17.22 -2.45
C HIS A 1 8.52 -17.59 -3.92
N HIS A 2 7.42 -18.19 -4.38
CA HIS A 2 7.45 -18.92 -5.68
C HIS A 2 6.18 -18.74 -6.54
N ILE A 3 5.55 -17.58 -6.66
CA ILE A 3 5.93 -16.47 -7.55
C ILE A 3 4.93 -15.33 -7.25
N ALA A 4 5.41 -14.08 -7.17
CA ALA A 4 4.57 -12.88 -7.11
C ALA A 4 5.17 -11.75 -7.93
N PRO A 5 4.90 -11.70 -9.25
CA PRO A 5 4.87 -10.39 -9.89
C PRO A 5 3.79 -10.31 -10.99
N GLY A 6 3.66 -9.12 -11.54
CA GLY A 6 2.58 -8.72 -12.45
C GLY A 6 1.67 -7.70 -11.79
N LYS A 7 2.20 -6.53 -11.44
CA LYS A 7 1.38 -5.35 -11.20
C LYS A 7 1.17 -4.68 -12.55
N LYS A 8 -0.07 -4.59 -13.01
CA LYS A 8 -0.42 -3.89 -14.25
C LYS A 8 -1.29 -2.70 -13.87
N GLN A 9 -0.82 -1.52 -14.28
CA GLN A 9 -1.65 -0.33 -14.30
C GLN A 9 -2.04 -0.08 -15.75
N TRP A 10 -3.30 0.25 -15.97
CA TRP A 10 -3.83 0.52 -17.30
C TRP A 10 -4.74 1.75 -17.24
N SER A 11 -4.70 2.59 -18.28
CA SER A 11 -5.57 3.77 -18.46
C SER A 11 -5.78 4.05 -19.95
N TRP A 12 -6.93 4.62 -20.33
CA TRP A 12 -7.18 5.09 -21.70
C TRP A 12 -6.37 6.35 -22.03
N GLY A 13 -5.77 7.00 -21.02
CA GLY A 13 -5.17 8.33 -21.14
C GLY A 13 -6.23 9.42 -21.26
N HIS A 14 -5.79 10.68 -21.40
CA HIS A 14 -6.70 11.84 -21.44
C HIS A 14 -6.78 12.51 -22.82
N SER A 15 -6.51 11.77 -23.89
CA SER A 15 -6.77 12.24 -25.25
C SER A 15 -8.25 12.11 -25.62
N GLU A 16 -8.65 12.66 -26.77
CA GLU A 16 -10.02 12.48 -27.29
C GLU A 16 -10.43 11.01 -27.36
N PHE A 17 -9.49 10.13 -27.70
CA PHE A 17 -9.71 8.68 -27.72
C PHE A 17 -10.09 8.13 -26.33
N GLY A 18 -9.37 8.54 -25.28
CA GLY A 18 -9.69 8.08 -23.93
C GLY A 18 -10.99 8.65 -23.38
N GLN A 19 -11.27 9.92 -23.67
CA GLN A 19 -12.54 10.55 -23.29
C GLN A 19 -13.74 9.92 -24.02
N ALA A 20 -13.57 9.43 -25.25
CA ALA A 20 -14.61 8.70 -25.96
C ALA A 20 -14.92 7.35 -25.28
N TRP A 21 -13.91 6.66 -24.78
CA TRP A 21 -14.08 5.45 -23.98
C TRP A 21 -14.73 5.74 -22.62
N ASP A 22 -14.35 6.81 -21.93
CA ASP A 22 -15.00 7.22 -20.68
C ASP A 22 -16.52 7.40 -20.87
N LYS A 23 -16.94 8.13 -21.91
CA LYS A 23 -18.36 8.32 -22.25
C LYS A 23 -19.11 7.03 -22.58
N SER A 24 -18.40 6.02 -23.06
CA SER A 24 -18.98 4.73 -23.44
C SER A 24 -19.09 3.77 -22.25
N LEU A 25 -18.29 3.98 -21.21
CA LEU A 25 -18.17 3.09 -20.06
C LEU A 25 -18.79 3.65 -18.78
N THR A 26 -19.03 4.96 -18.71
CA THR A 26 -19.65 5.61 -17.55
C THR A 26 -20.48 6.82 -17.95
N ASP A 27 -21.63 6.98 -17.30
CA ASP A 27 -22.51 8.12 -17.53
C ASP A 27 -21.95 9.40 -16.87
N ASN A 28 -21.41 9.29 -15.65
CA ASN A 28 -21.08 10.45 -14.80
C ASN A 28 -19.76 10.35 -14.02
N ASN A 29 -19.08 9.19 -13.98
CA ASN A 29 -17.93 8.99 -13.09
C ASN A 29 -16.56 9.32 -13.73
N GLY A 30 -16.54 9.78 -14.98
CA GLY A 30 -15.33 10.32 -15.63
C GLY A 30 -14.19 9.29 -15.83
N PRO A 31 -12.94 9.77 -15.98
CA PRO A 31 -11.79 8.91 -16.24
C PRO A 31 -11.56 7.86 -15.16
N TYR A 32 -11.12 6.67 -15.57
CA TYR A 32 -10.76 5.60 -14.64
C TYR A 32 -9.40 4.98 -14.96
N ILE A 33 -8.87 4.26 -13.98
CA ILE A 33 -7.68 3.42 -14.14
C ILE A 33 -7.99 2.02 -13.66
N GLU A 34 -7.30 1.04 -14.24
CA GLU A 34 -7.37 -0.36 -13.81
C GLU A 34 -6.07 -0.73 -13.11
N LEU A 35 -6.19 -1.16 -11.86
CA LEU A 35 -5.11 -1.77 -11.09
C LEU A 35 -5.34 -3.27 -11.06
N MET A 36 -4.46 -4.00 -11.72
CA MET A 36 -4.51 -5.46 -11.84
C MET A 36 -3.27 -6.07 -11.22
N THR A 37 -3.46 -7.27 -10.71
CA THR A 37 -2.44 -8.07 -10.06
C THR A 37 -2.57 -9.50 -10.57
N GLY A 38 -1.44 -10.09 -10.94
CA GLY A 38 -1.32 -11.49 -11.31
C GLY A 38 -0.45 -12.23 -10.30
N ILE A 39 -0.67 -13.54 -10.18
CA ILE A 39 0.14 -14.44 -9.37
C ILE A 39 0.49 -15.65 -10.24
N PHE A 40 1.66 -16.25 -9.99
CA PHE A 40 2.19 -17.42 -10.70
C PHE A 40 2.71 -17.19 -12.13
N ALA A 41 2.87 -15.95 -12.60
CA ALA A 41 3.59 -15.65 -13.84
C ALA A 41 4.54 -14.47 -13.60
N ASP A 42 5.78 -14.57 -14.07
CA ASP A 42 6.80 -13.53 -13.86
C ASP A 42 6.92 -12.48 -14.97
N ASN A 43 6.28 -12.71 -16.12
CA ASN A 43 6.11 -11.75 -17.20
C ASN A 43 4.84 -12.07 -18.05
N GLN A 44 4.45 -11.17 -18.96
CA GLN A 44 3.52 -11.50 -20.06
C GLN A 44 4.37 -11.91 -21.27
N PRO A 45 4.72 -13.20 -21.41
CA PRO A 45 3.76 -14.23 -21.82
C PRO A 45 3.91 -15.58 -21.08
N ASP A 46 4.49 -15.61 -19.88
CA ASP A 46 4.78 -16.88 -19.19
C ASP A 46 3.50 -17.64 -18.81
N PHE A 47 3.40 -18.86 -19.34
CA PHE A 47 2.34 -19.81 -19.03
C PHE A 47 2.73 -20.62 -17.80
N THR A 48 1.88 -20.60 -16.78
CA THR A 48 1.96 -21.56 -15.67
C THR A 48 0.97 -22.70 -15.91
N TRP A 49 1.44 -23.93 -15.67
CA TRP A 49 0.65 -25.16 -15.78
C TRP A 49 0.13 -25.58 -14.40
N LEU A 50 -0.95 -26.36 -14.39
CA LEU A 50 -1.50 -27.04 -13.22
C LEU A 50 -1.50 -28.54 -13.54
N ASP A 51 -0.74 -29.34 -12.78
CA ASP A 51 -0.64 -30.78 -12.98
C ASP A 51 -1.93 -31.51 -12.55
N ALA A 52 -2.08 -32.77 -12.98
CA ALA A 52 -3.21 -33.60 -12.56
C ALA A 52 -3.24 -33.73 -11.03
N TYR A 53 -4.38 -33.37 -10.43
CA TYR A 53 -4.60 -33.32 -8.98
C TYR A 53 -3.76 -32.27 -8.22
N GLU A 54 -3.15 -31.30 -8.90
CA GLU A 54 -2.47 -30.15 -8.27
C GLU A 54 -3.48 -29.05 -7.89
N GLU A 55 -3.26 -28.39 -6.75
CA GLU A 55 -3.98 -27.19 -6.33
C GLU A 55 -2.99 -26.06 -6.03
N LYS A 56 -3.24 -24.87 -6.59
CA LYS A 56 -2.52 -23.63 -6.26
C LYS A 56 -3.47 -22.64 -5.61
N ARG A 57 -3.08 -22.12 -4.44
CA ARG A 57 -3.85 -21.10 -3.69
C ARG A 57 -3.04 -19.83 -3.54
N PHE A 58 -3.72 -18.70 -3.64
CA PHE A 58 -3.17 -17.39 -3.32
C PHE A 58 -4.21 -16.51 -2.66
N GLU A 59 -3.73 -15.51 -1.93
CA GLU A 59 -4.58 -14.50 -1.31
C GLU A 59 -4.10 -13.12 -1.74
N GLN A 60 -5.05 -12.21 -1.91
CA GLN A 60 -4.76 -10.83 -2.23
C GLN A 60 -5.60 -9.89 -1.39
N TYR A 61 -4.93 -8.88 -0.84
CA TYR A 61 -5.53 -7.88 0.04
C TYR A 61 -5.51 -6.52 -0.66
N PHE A 62 -6.70 -5.97 -0.93
CA PHE A 62 -6.86 -4.59 -1.38
C PHE A 62 -7.06 -3.70 -0.16
N LEU A 63 -6.06 -2.89 0.15
CA LEU A 63 -6.00 -2.09 1.37
C LEU A 63 -6.09 -0.60 1.01
N PRO A 64 -7.29 0.01 1.03
CA PRO A 64 -7.42 1.44 0.81
C PRO A 64 -6.79 2.20 1.98
N TYR A 65 -5.98 3.20 1.66
CA TYR A 65 -5.42 4.13 2.64
C TYR A 65 -5.41 5.55 2.09
N HIS A 66 -5.35 6.53 2.98
CA HIS A 66 -5.25 7.93 2.63
C HIS A 66 -4.36 8.70 3.64
N SER A 67 -4.19 10.00 3.41
CA SER A 67 -3.45 10.96 4.25
C SER A 67 -1.93 10.77 4.38
N LEU A 68 -1.41 9.54 4.36
CA LEU A 68 0.02 9.30 4.61
C LEU A 68 0.93 9.58 3.40
N GLY A 69 0.38 9.68 2.19
CA GLY A 69 1.19 9.85 0.97
C GLY A 69 1.99 8.57 0.65
N MET A 70 3.29 8.70 0.34
CA MET A 70 4.13 7.53 0.07
C MET A 70 4.45 6.76 1.36
N VAL A 71 4.08 5.48 1.39
CA VAL A 71 4.25 4.59 2.55
C VAL A 71 5.34 3.56 2.29
N GLN A 72 5.99 3.09 3.35
CA GLN A 72 7.16 2.20 3.24
C GLN A 72 6.81 0.75 3.58
N ASN A 73 5.74 0.52 4.34
CA ASN A 73 5.29 -0.82 4.68
C ASN A 73 3.78 -0.87 4.95
N ALA A 74 3.19 -2.05 4.75
CA ALA A 74 1.77 -2.29 5.00
C ALA A 74 1.54 -3.74 5.43
N SER A 75 0.59 -3.94 6.33
CA SER A 75 0.04 -5.23 6.73
C SER A 75 -1.49 -5.18 6.68
N ARG A 76 -2.15 -6.29 7.01
CA ARG A 76 -3.62 -6.34 7.17
C ARG A 76 -4.12 -5.50 8.35
N ASP A 77 -3.21 -5.04 9.21
CA ASP A 77 -3.55 -4.27 10.40
C ASP A 77 -3.26 -2.79 10.24
N ALA A 78 -2.12 -2.45 9.64
CA ALA A 78 -1.68 -1.07 9.55
C ALA A 78 -0.79 -0.78 8.34
N VAL A 79 -0.76 0.49 7.95
CA VAL A 79 0.17 1.06 6.97
C VAL A 79 1.10 2.02 7.70
N ILE A 80 2.39 1.93 7.41
CA ILE A 80 3.44 2.71 8.09
C ILE A 80 4.19 3.57 7.08
N LYS A 81 4.35 4.84 7.46
CA LYS A 81 5.27 5.79 6.84
C LYS A 81 6.46 6.03 7.76
N LEU A 82 7.66 6.00 7.18
CA LEU A 82 8.89 6.48 7.78
C LEU A 82 9.81 6.99 6.66
N GLN A 83 9.96 8.31 6.55
CA GLN A 83 10.69 8.96 5.47
C GLN A 83 11.53 10.12 6.00
N ARG A 84 12.78 10.22 5.53
CA ARG A 84 13.62 11.41 5.76
C ARG A 84 13.25 12.51 4.75
N SER A 85 13.10 13.73 5.23
CA SER A 85 12.95 14.95 4.44
C SER A 85 13.81 16.08 5.02
N GLU A 86 13.85 17.24 4.37
CA GLU A 86 14.56 18.43 4.87
C GLU A 86 14.03 18.90 6.25
N ARG A 87 12.80 18.51 6.60
CA ARG A 87 12.15 18.87 7.87
C ARG A 87 12.53 17.92 9.02
N GLY A 88 13.13 16.77 8.73
CA GLY A 88 13.44 15.73 9.69
C GLY A 88 12.92 14.36 9.26
N ILE A 89 12.60 13.50 10.24
CA ILE A 89 12.03 12.18 9.97
C ILE A 89 10.50 12.27 10.07
N GLU A 90 9.83 12.21 8.93
CA GLU A 90 8.37 12.13 8.84
C GLU A 90 7.93 10.69 9.09
N TRP A 91 6.97 10.52 9.99
CA TRP A 91 6.40 9.22 10.32
C TRP A 91 4.88 9.27 10.26
N GLY A 92 4.27 8.11 10.03
CA GLY A 92 2.82 7.96 10.04
C GLY A 92 2.38 6.53 10.26
N LEU A 93 1.20 6.38 10.84
CA LEU A 93 0.53 5.11 11.09
C LEU A 93 -0.94 5.26 10.68
N TYR A 94 -1.42 4.38 9.82
CA TYR A 94 -2.81 4.32 9.37
C TYR A 94 -3.38 2.95 9.69
N ALA A 95 -4.57 2.92 10.29
CA ALA A 95 -5.24 1.70 10.69
C ALA A 95 -6.06 1.09 9.54
N ILE A 96 -5.70 -0.13 9.14
CA ILE A 96 -6.49 -0.98 8.25
C ILE A 96 -7.52 -1.77 9.06
N SER A 97 -7.12 -2.26 10.22
CA SER A 97 -7.98 -2.93 11.22
C SER A 97 -7.90 -2.18 12.57
N PRO A 98 -8.79 -2.47 13.55
CA PRO A 98 -8.72 -1.83 14.86
C PRO A 98 -7.37 -2.09 15.55
N LEU A 99 -6.65 -1.02 15.91
CA LEU A 99 -5.38 -1.10 16.62
C LEU A 99 -5.59 -0.83 18.11
N ASN A 100 -6.06 -1.83 18.86
CA ASN A 100 -6.30 -1.72 20.30
C ASN A 100 -5.15 -2.35 21.09
N GLY A 101 -4.52 -1.61 22.00
CA GLY A 101 -3.40 -2.11 22.80
C GLY A 101 -2.09 -2.24 22.03
N TYR A 102 -1.97 -1.55 20.89
CA TYR A 102 -0.75 -1.49 20.10
C TYR A 102 0.20 -0.42 20.65
N ARG A 103 1.48 -0.54 20.31
CA ARG A 103 2.53 0.42 20.68
C ARG A 103 3.33 0.80 19.45
N LEU A 104 3.47 2.10 19.20
CA LEU A 104 4.28 2.64 18.11
C LEU A 104 5.62 3.08 18.68
N ALA A 105 6.69 2.41 18.25
CA ALA A 105 8.06 2.74 18.65
C ALA A 105 8.94 3.05 17.44
N ILE A 106 9.64 4.18 17.48
CA ILE A 106 10.66 4.55 16.49
C ILE A 106 12.01 4.55 17.21
N ARG A 107 12.97 3.78 16.70
CA ARG A 107 14.29 3.60 17.31
C ARG A 107 15.37 3.73 16.27
N GLU A 108 16.48 4.35 16.67
CA GLU A 108 17.70 4.32 15.89
C GLU A 108 18.45 3.02 16.17
N ILE A 109 18.97 2.38 15.13
CA ILE A 109 19.71 1.11 15.26
C ILE A 109 20.93 1.35 16.16
N GLY A 110 21.06 0.52 17.20
CA GLY A 110 22.17 0.60 18.15
C GLY A 110 21.95 1.56 19.32
N LYS A 111 20.86 2.33 19.37
CA LYS A 111 20.49 3.16 20.54
C LYS A 111 19.40 2.49 21.37
N CYS A 112 19.54 2.53 22.69
CA CYS A 112 18.57 1.94 23.62
C CYS A 112 17.29 2.79 23.77
N ASN A 113 17.42 4.12 23.64
CA ASN A 113 16.31 5.04 23.82
C ASN A 113 15.51 5.17 22.53
N ALA A 114 14.18 5.10 22.65
CA ALA A 114 13.29 5.35 21.55
C ALA A 114 13.15 6.86 21.27
N LEU A 115 13.02 7.19 20.00
CA LEU A 115 12.74 8.54 19.51
C LEU A 115 11.24 8.87 19.62
N LEU A 116 10.40 7.84 19.55
CA LEU A 116 8.96 7.87 19.77
C LEU A 116 8.56 6.56 20.43
N ASP A 117 7.69 6.58 21.42
CA ASP A 117 7.25 5.37 22.10
C ASP A 117 5.87 5.52 22.76
N ASP A 118 4.82 5.45 21.92
CA ASP A 118 3.46 5.79 22.33
C ASP A 118 2.51 4.58 22.26
N ALA A 119 1.55 4.55 23.18
CA ALA A 119 0.41 3.66 23.07
C ALA A 119 -0.52 4.14 21.95
N VAL A 120 -1.03 3.21 21.15
CA VAL A 120 -1.89 3.48 19.99
C VAL A 120 -3.26 2.85 20.21
N ALA A 121 -4.29 3.66 19.97
CA ALA A 121 -5.68 3.25 19.88
C ALA A 121 -6.30 3.90 18.64
N LEU A 122 -6.45 3.14 17.54
CA LEU A 122 -7.00 3.64 16.28
C LEU A 122 -8.11 2.74 15.76
N THR A 123 -9.15 3.36 15.20
CA THR A 123 -10.20 2.66 14.46
C THR A 123 -9.81 2.56 12.98
N PRO A 124 -10.36 1.59 12.20
CA PRO A 124 -10.12 1.51 10.77
C PRO A 124 -10.34 2.85 10.07
N ALA A 125 -9.51 3.12 9.05
CA ALA A 125 -9.49 4.36 8.28
C ALA A 125 -9.09 5.64 9.05
N THR A 126 -8.49 5.50 10.22
CA THR A 126 -7.88 6.64 10.95
C THR A 126 -6.37 6.60 10.88
N ALA A 127 -5.75 7.77 10.98
CA ALA A 127 -4.30 7.92 10.88
C ALA A 127 -3.76 8.92 11.90
N ILE A 128 -2.53 8.66 12.34
CA ILE A 128 -1.69 9.58 13.12
C ILE A 128 -0.36 9.75 12.40
N GLN A 129 0.24 10.94 12.53
CA GLN A 129 1.50 11.26 11.86
C GLN A 129 2.22 12.40 12.59
N GLY A 130 3.52 12.51 12.35
CA GLY A 130 4.34 13.55 12.94
C GLY A 130 5.70 13.68 12.27
N VAL A 131 6.51 14.61 12.79
CA VAL A 131 7.89 14.85 12.34
C VAL A 131 8.79 14.82 13.55
N LEU A 132 9.85 14.02 13.49
CA LEU A 132 10.92 14.04 14.48
C LEU A 132 12.03 14.96 13.98
N HIS A 133 12.35 15.98 14.77
CA HIS A 133 13.40 16.96 14.49
C HIS A 133 14.70 16.61 15.20
N GLY A 134 15.84 17.09 14.67
CA GLY A 134 17.14 17.00 15.34
C GLY A 134 17.80 15.61 15.29
N ILE A 135 17.43 14.77 14.32
CA ILE A 135 17.98 13.43 14.12
C ILE A 135 18.67 13.41 12.75
N ASN A 136 20.01 13.41 12.74
CA ASN A 136 20.83 13.27 11.54
C ASN A 136 21.17 11.79 11.29
#